data_AF-A0AAW7XBU1-F1
#
_entry.id   AF-A0AAW7XBU1-F1
#
_cell.length_a   1.000
_cell.length_b   1.000
_cell.length_c   1.000
_cell.angle_alpha   90.00
_cell.angle_beta   90.00
_cell.angle_gamma   90.00
#
_symmetry.space_group_name_H-M   'P 1'
#
loop_
_entity.id
_entity.type
_entity.pdbx_description
1 polymer ?
#
loop_
_entity_poly.entity_id
_entity_poly.type
_entity_poly.pdbx_seq_one_letter_code
_entity_poly.pdbx_strand_id
1 'polypeptide(L)' 'LEFIKELKNVKRSRISEYTAKYTSAVYHIGKTPWAEKCHLAFPCATQNELDKNAAISLISNGCFCVTEGANMPCTID' A
#
# COMPACT_ATOMS: atom_id res chain seq x y z
N LEU A 1 -15.50 4.03 2.78
CA LEU A 1 -15.02 2.84 2.04
C LEU A 1 -15.92 2.43 0.88
N GLU A 2 -17.23 2.74 0.89
CA GLU A 2 -18.20 2.30 -0.13
C GLU A 2 -17.75 2.56 -1.56
N PHE A 3 -17.27 3.77 -1.87
CA PHE A 3 -16.83 4.10 -3.22
C PHE A 3 -15.63 3.26 -3.70
N ILE A 4 -14.64 2.98 -2.84
CA ILE A 4 -13.50 2.11 -3.19
C ILE A 4 -14.01 0.69 -3.45
N LYS A 5 -14.93 0.18 -2.62
CA LYS A 5 -15.54 -1.15 -2.81
C LYS A 5 -16.30 -1.23 -4.12
N GLU A 6 -17.12 -0.23 -4.47
CA GLU A 6 -17.83 -0.17 -5.75
C GLU A 6 -16.84 -0.14 -6.94
N LEU A 7 -15.83 0.75 -6.87
CA LEU A 7 -14.83 0.93 -7.92
C LEU A 7 -14.07 -0.37 -8.20
N LYS A 8 -13.67 -1.10 -7.16
CA LYS A 8 -12.85 -2.31 -7.28
C LYS A 8 -13.64 -3.60 -7.46
N ASN A 9 -14.74 -3.77 -6.74
CA ASN A 9 -15.47 -5.04 -6.72
C ASN A 9 -16.58 -5.10 -7.76
N VAL A 10 -17.17 -3.95 -8.14
CA VAL A 10 -18.27 -3.88 -9.12
C VAL A 10 -17.74 -3.42 -10.47
N LYS A 11 -17.12 -2.23 -10.53
CA LYS A 11 -16.63 -1.64 -11.79
C LYS A 11 -15.33 -2.26 -12.30
N ARG A 12 -14.55 -2.88 -11.40
CA ARG A 12 -13.21 -3.45 -11.66
C ARG A 12 -12.23 -2.44 -12.27
N SER A 13 -12.41 -1.17 -11.94
CA SER A 13 -11.65 -0.01 -12.42
C SER A 13 -10.26 0.11 -11.78
N ARG A 14 -9.41 1.00 -12.33
CA ARG A 14 -8.09 1.32 -11.76
C ARG A 14 -8.23 2.19 -10.52
N ILE A 15 -7.27 2.09 -9.60
CA ILE A 15 -7.33 2.89 -8.35
C ILE A 15 -7.06 4.38 -8.62
N SER A 16 -6.38 4.70 -9.72
CA SER A 16 -6.13 6.07 -10.18
C SER A 16 -7.43 6.87 -10.39
N GLU A 17 -8.52 6.21 -10.80
CA GLU A 17 -9.85 6.83 -10.97
C GLU A 17 -10.43 7.37 -9.65
N TYR A 18 -9.91 6.94 -8.51
CA TYR A 18 -10.32 7.47 -7.20
C TYR A 18 -10.09 8.99 -7.08
N THR A 19 -9.03 9.49 -7.70
CA THR A 19 -8.64 10.91 -7.68
C THR A 19 -9.65 11.82 -8.39
N ALA A 20 -10.45 11.29 -9.32
CA ALA A 20 -11.49 12.06 -10.00
C ALA A 20 -12.65 12.45 -9.05
N LYS A 21 -12.93 11.64 -8.04
CA LYS A 21 -13.95 11.92 -7.02
C LYS A 21 -13.38 12.63 -5.80
N TYR A 22 -12.17 12.24 -5.38
CA TYR A 22 -11.50 12.81 -4.21
C TYR A 22 -10.24 13.55 -4.68
N THR A 23 -10.41 14.82 -5.02
CA THR A 23 -9.35 15.66 -5.62
C THR A 23 -8.18 15.94 -4.68
N SER A 24 -8.34 15.72 -3.37
CA SER A 24 -7.24 15.78 -2.40
C SER A 24 -6.37 14.52 -2.37
N ALA A 25 -6.79 13.44 -3.03
CA ALA A 25 -6.01 12.22 -3.11
C ALA A 25 -4.94 12.31 -4.20
N VAL A 26 -3.78 11.74 -3.94
CA VAL A 26 -2.66 11.69 -4.89
C VAL A 26 -2.43 10.26 -5.33
N TYR A 27 -2.25 10.06 -6.64
CA TYR A 27 -1.90 8.76 -7.21
C TYR A 27 -0.43 8.75 -7.64
N HIS A 28 0.35 7.85 -7.07
CA HIS A 28 1.77 7.66 -7.39
C HIS A 28 1.94 6.47 -8.32
N ILE A 29 2.14 6.73 -9.63
CA ILE A 29 2.32 5.67 -10.63
C ILE A 29 3.64 4.92 -10.42
N GLY A 30 3.60 3.59 -10.46
CA GLY A 30 4.79 2.73 -10.36
C GLY A 30 5.49 2.76 -9.00
N LYS A 31 4.79 3.19 -7.94
CA LYS A 31 5.32 3.28 -6.57
C LYS A 31 4.60 2.31 -5.62
N THR A 32 5.32 1.90 -4.58
CA THR A 32 4.81 1.17 -3.42
C THR A 32 4.52 2.14 -2.26
N PRO A 33 3.68 1.77 -1.28
CA PRO A 33 3.28 2.67 -0.20
C PRO A 33 4.36 2.85 0.90
N TRP A 34 5.48 2.12 0.84
CA TRP A 34 6.46 1.99 1.93
C TRP A 34 7.23 3.28 2.25
N ALA A 35 7.19 4.28 1.37
CA ALA A 35 7.81 5.59 1.58
C ALA A 35 6.94 6.53 2.43
N GLU A 36 5.67 6.20 2.68
CA GLU A 36 4.77 7.03 3.47
C GLU A 36 5.07 6.94 4.97
N LYS A 37 4.85 8.04 5.69
CA LYS A 37 5.01 8.06 7.14
C LYS A 37 3.90 7.27 7.81
N CYS A 38 4.25 6.22 8.56
CA CYS A 38 3.28 5.40 9.28
C CYS A 38 3.87 4.81 10.56
N HIS A 39 2.99 4.37 11.46
CA HIS A 39 3.37 3.62 12.67
C HIS A 39 3.20 2.11 12.49
N LEU A 40 2.25 1.71 11.63
CA LEU A 40 1.87 0.33 11.35
C LEU A 40 1.86 0.13 9.82
N ALA A 41 2.44 -0.96 9.35
CA ALA A 41 2.40 -1.36 7.94
C ALA A 41 1.72 -2.72 7.76
N PHE A 42 0.87 -2.83 6.74
CA PHE A 42 0.08 -4.03 6.45
C PHE A 42 0.32 -4.47 5.00
N PRO A 43 1.38 -5.24 4.73
CA PRO A 43 1.58 -5.81 3.41
C PRO A 43 0.56 -6.92 3.11
N CYS A 44 -0.25 -6.68 2.09
CA CYS A 44 -1.47 -7.43 1.76
C CYS A 44 -1.71 -7.64 0.25
N ALA A 45 -0.80 -7.25 -0.64
CA ALA A 45 -1.07 -7.36 -2.09
C ALA A 45 -0.53 -8.67 -2.70
N THR A 46 0.78 -8.93 -2.60
CA THR A 46 1.44 -10.11 -3.19
C THR A 46 2.61 -10.61 -2.34
N GLN A 47 3.13 -11.80 -2.67
CA GLN A 47 4.38 -12.32 -2.12
C GLN A 47 5.56 -11.39 -2.46
N ASN A 48 6.54 -11.26 -1.56
CA ASN A 48 7.77 -10.46 -1.73
C ASN A 48 7.53 -8.99 -2.14
N GLU A 49 6.46 -8.37 -1.65
CA GLU A 49 6.14 -6.97 -1.95
C GLU A 49 6.86 -5.94 -1.05
N LEU A 50 7.39 -6.39 0.09
CA LEU A 50 8.13 -5.58 1.04
C LEU A 50 9.58 -6.08 1.06
N ASP A 51 10.46 -5.34 0.40
CA ASP A 51 11.89 -5.63 0.33
C ASP A 51 12.69 -4.91 1.44
N LYS A 52 13.99 -5.22 1.53
CA LYS A 52 14.90 -4.58 2.48
C LYS A 52 14.91 -3.05 2.44
N ASN A 53 14.83 -2.45 1.25
CA ASN A 53 14.85 -0.99 1.12
C ASN A 53 13.53 -0.36 1.61
N ALA A 54 12.42 -1.03 1.35
CA ALA A 54 11.11 -0.69 1.91
C ALA A 54 11.10 -0.79 3.43
N ALA A 55 11.68 -1.87 3.99
CA ALA A 55 11.80 -2.04 5.44
C ALA A 55 12.61 -0.91 6.09
N ILE A 56 13.74 -0.53 5.51
CA ILE A 56 14.57 0.61 5.97
C ILE A 56 13.75 1.91 5.92
N SER A 57 13.01 2.12 4.83
CA SER A 57 12.15 3.30 4.67
C SER A 57 11.08 3.38 5.77
N LEU A 58 10.39 2.26 6.04
CA LEU A 58 9.38 2.15 7.09
C LEU A 58 9.95 2.48 8.47
N ILE A 59 11.10 1.91 8.84
CA ILE A 59 11.77 2.19 10.12
C ILE A 59 12.12 3.67 10.23
N SER A 60 12.72 4.25 9.18
CA SER A 60 13.09 5.67 9.16
C SER A 60 11.88 6.61 9.30
N ASN A 61 10.72 6.14 8.88
CA ASN A 61 9.44 6.84 8.95
C ASN A 61 8.67 6.64 10.26
N GLY A 62 9.23 5.89 11.22
CA GLY A 62 8.63 5.66 12.54
C GLY A 62 7.67 4.47 12.60
N CYS A 63 7.70 3.59 11.60
CA CYS A 63 6.96 2.34 11.65
C CYS A 63 7.59 1.42 12.71
N PHE A 64 6.78 0.94 13.65
CA PHE A 64 7.25 0.04 14.72
C PHE A 64 6.64 -1.36 14.63
N CYS A 65 5.66 -1.58 13.76
CA CYS A 65 5.01 -2.87 13.60
C CYS A 65 4.59 -3.12 12.16
N VAL A 66 4.86 -4.34 11.69
CA VAL A 66 4.45 -4.84 10.38
C VAL A 66 3.61 -6.10 10.61
N THR A 67 2.42 -6.16 10.01
CA THR A 67 1.53 -7.33 10.09
C THR A 67 1.31 -7.90 8.69
N GLU A 68 1.80 -9.11 8.47
CA GLU A 68 1.70 -9.80 7.18
C GLU A 68 0.26 -10.25 6.90
N GLY A 69 -0.38 -9.62 5.90
CA GLY A 69 -1.71 -10.01 5.43
C GLY A 69 -1.70 -10.81 4.12
N ALA A 70 -0.68 -10.62 3.29
CA ALA A 70 -0.46 -11.49 2.13
C ALA A 70 0.24 -12.79 2.54
N ASN A 71 0.37 -13.73 1.60
CA ASN A 71 1.19 -14.92 1.79
C ASN A 71 2.68 -14.59 1.54
N MET A 72 3.51 -14.64 2.59
CA MET A 72 4.94 -14.29 2.54
C MET A 72 5.24 -12.93 1.88
N PRO A 73 4.69 -11.81 2.40
CA PRO A 73 4.88 -10.50 1.79
C PRO A 73 6.29 -9.96 1.92
N CYS A 74 7.00 -10.27 3.00
CA CYS A 74 8.36 -9.78 3.21
C CYS A 74 9.37 -10.66 2.47
N THR A 75 10.41 -10.03 1.93
CA THR A 75 11.59 -10.75 1.44
C THR A 75 12.36 -11.38 2.60
N ILE A 76 13.25 -12.33 2.26
CA ILE A 76 14.13 -12.99 3.24
C ILE A 76 15.22 -12.03 3.77
N ASP A 77 15.64 -11.07 2.93
CA ASP A 77 16.68 -10.06 3.22
C ASP A 77 16.20 -8.94 4.16
#